data_AF-A0A357LZK2-F1
#
_entry.id   AF-A0A357LZK2-F1
#
_cell.length_a   1.000
_cell.length_b   1.000
_cell.length_c   1.000
_cell.angle_alpha   90.00
_cell.angle_beta   90.00
_cell.angle_gamma   90.00
#
_symmetry.space_group_name_H-M   'P 1'
#
loop_
_entity.id
_entity.type
_entity.pdbx_description
1 polymer ?
#
loop_
_entity_poly.entity_id
_entity_poly.type
_entity_poly.pdbx_seq_one_letter_code
_entity_poly.pdbx_strand_id
1 'polypeptide(L)' 'TPVKQDMTVEVPEEVFGVKKWETTVESNPNVATFIKELTLRLPEGESVDFRAGGYVQLECPAYEINFSDFDIEDEYRGDW' A
#
# COMPACT_ATOMS: atom_id res chain seq x y z
N THR A 1 -28.23 4.19 -3.79
CA THR A 1 -29.50 4.75 -3.29
C THR A 1 -29.30 6.23 -3.06
N PRO A 2 -30.16 7.13 -3.55
CA PRO A 2 -29.92 8.58 -3.43
C PRO A 2 -30.05 9.04 -1.97
N VAL A 3 -28.99 9.64 -1.42
CA VAL A 3 -28.93 10.16 -0.03
C VAL A 3 -29.38 11.62 0.03
N LYS A 4 -30.65 11.87 -0.31
CA LYS A 4 -31.21 13.23 -0.40
C LYS A 4 -31.98 13.66 0.87
N GLN A 5 -31.93 12.85 1.93
CA GLN A 5 -32.68 13.05 3.17
C GLN A 5 -31.71 13.23 4.34
N ASP A 6 -32.10 13.98 5.35
CA ASP A 6 -31.31 14.10 6.58
C ASP A 6 -31.19 12.72 7.24
N MET A 7 -29.95 12.27 7.40
CA MET A 7 -29.62 10.95 7.97
C MET A 7 -28.58 11.14 9.07
N THR A 8 -28.82 10.50 10.21
CA THR A 8 -27.82 10.39 11.28
C THR A 8 -27.03 9.10 11.04
N VAL A 9 -25.76 9.24 10.67
CA VAL A 9 -24.86 8.12 10.39
C VAL A 9 -23.85 8.03 11.52
N GLU A 10 -23.85 6.92 12.26
CA GLU A 10 -22.80 6.60 13.20
C GLU A 10 -21.67 5.90 12.44
N VAL A 11 -20.48 6.49 12.50
CA VAL A 11 -19.28 5.94 11.88
C VAL A 11 -18.36 5.48 13.02
N PRO A 12 -17.88 4.22 12.99
CA PRO A 12 -16.93 3.72 13.98
C PRO A 12 -15.68 4.61 14.05
N GLU A 13 -15.17 4.89 15.26
CA GLU A 13 -13.98 5.75 15.46
C GLU A 13 -12.74 5.26 14.68
N GLU A 14 -12.64 3.95 14.46
CA GLU A 14 -11.58 3.32 13.65
C GLU A 14 -11.52 3.84 12.21
N VAL A 15 -12.64 4.32 11.64
CA VAL A 15 -12.69 4.86 10.28
C VAL A 15 -12.14 6.28 10.21
N PHE A 16 -12.18 7.04 11.31
CA PHE A 16 -11.58 8.37 11.40
C PHE A 16 -10.05 8.33 11.55
N GLY A 17 -9.48 7.18 11.91
CA GLY A 17 -8.03 6.98 12.02
C GLY A 17 -7.31 6.80 10.68
N VAL A 18 -8.05 6.73 9.56
CA VAL A 18 -7.47 6.54 8.22
C VAL A 18 -6.84 7.84 7.75
N LYS A 19 -5.56 8.03 8.07
CA LYS A 19 -4.75 9.09 7.49
C LYS A 19 -4.14 8.59 6.19
N LYS A 20 -4.03 9.48 5.21
CA LYS A 20 -3.30 9.25 3.97
C LYS A 20 -1.94 9.90 4.10
N TRP A 21 -0.89 9.13 3.82
CA TRP A 21 0.48 9.61 3.85
C TRP A 21 1.12 9.41 2.48
N GLU A 22 1.98 10.34 2.09
CA GLU A 22 2.90 10.16 0.99
C GLU A 22 4.20 9.55 1.52
N THR A 23 4.56 8.38 1.01
CA THR A 23 5.69 7.57 1.51
C THR A 23 6.71 7.36 0.40
N THR A 24 7.98 7.23 0.76
CA THR A 24 9.06 6.95 -0.20
C THR A 24 9.40 5.47 -0.20
N VAL A 25 9.51 4.85 -1.38
CA VAL A 25 10.00 3.47 -1.50
C VAL A 25 11.48 3.45 -1.13
N GLU A 26 11.83 2.68 -0.09
CA GLU A 26 13.20 2.50 0.35
C GLU A 26 13.85 1.27 -0.30
N SER A 27 13.07 0.18 -0.45
CA SER A 27 13.51 -1.04 -1.11
C SER A 27 12.34 -1.83 -1.69
N ASN A 28 12.62 -2.66 -2.71
CA ASN A 28 11.65 -3.55 -3.35
C ASN A 28 12.29 -4.84 -3.97
N PRO A 29 13.17 -5.56 -3.23
CA PRO A 29 13.82 -6.78 -3.73
C PRO A 29 12.83 -7.94 -3.88
N ASN A 30 13.14 -8.94 -4.70
CA ASN A 30 12.39 -10.20 -4.67
C ASN A 30 12.80 -11.03 -3.45
N VAL A 31 11.78 -11.61 -2.81
CA VAL A 31 11.95 -12.63 -1.76
C VAL A 31 11.46 -14.01 -2.21
N ALA A 32 10.76 -14.05 -3.34
CA ALA A 32 10.39 -15.25 -4.07
C ALA A 32 10.15 -14.90 -5.54
N THR A 33 9.90 -15.90 -6.39
CA THR A 33 9.65 -15.74 -7.84
C THR A 33 8.64 -14.64 -8.15
N PHE A 34 7.53 -14.60 -7.41
CA PHE A 34 6.44 -13.65 -7.64
C PHE A 34 6.15 -12.74 -6.44
N ILE A 35 7.05 -12.68 -5.45
CA ILE A 35 6.85 -11.88 -4.23
C ILE A 35 8.03 -10.94 -4.04
N LYS A 36 7.72 -9.65 -3.89
CA LYS A 36 8.68 -8.61 -3.54
C LYS A 36 8.41 -8.07 -2.14
N GLU A 37 9.48 -7.70 -1.43
CA GLU A 37 9.41 -7.06 -0.11
C GLU A 37 9.42 -5.54 -0.29
N LEU A 38 8.24 -4.91 -0.26
CA LEU A 38 8.10 -3.46 -0.39
C LEU A 38 8.34 -2.78 0.97
N THR A 39 9.49 -2.14 1.13
CA THR A 39 9.80 -1.32 2.31
C THR A 39 9.51 0.16 2.02
N LEU A 40 8.63 0.76 2.82
CA LEU A 40 8.22 2.15 2.68
C LEU A 40 8.72 2.97 3.86
N ARG A 41 9.32 4.13 3.55
CA ARG A 41 9.68 5.14 4.54
C ARG A 41 8.52 6.12 4.72
N LEU A 42 8.01 6.18 5.95
CA LEU A 42 7.03 7.18 6.35
C LEU A 42 7.70 8.57 6.47
N PRO A 43 6.94 9.67 6.27
CA PRO A 43 7.45 11.01 6.49
C PRO A 43 7.88 11.22 7.96
N GLU A 44 8.84 12.10 8.19
CA GLU A 44 9.37 12.35 9.54
C GLU A 44 8.27 12.78 10.51
N GLY A 45 8.20 12.10 11.66
CA GLY A 45 7.25 12.42 12.74
C GLY A 45 5.91 11.69 12.66
N GLU A 46 5.67 10.88 11.62
CA GLU A 46 4.48 10.02 11.53
C GLU A 46 4.83 8.58 11.92
N SER A 47 4.08 8.00 12.87
CA SER A 47 4.15 6.58 13.18
C SER A 47 2.78 5.94 12.95
N VAL A 48 2.76 4.83 12.21
CA VAL A 48 1.55 4.01 12.08
C VAL A 48 1.48 3.11 13.31
N ASP A 49 0.45 3.29 14.15
CA ASP A 49 0.15 2.37 15.26
C ASP A 49 -0.37 1.03 14.71
N PHE A 50 0.54 0.23 14.16
CA PHE A 50 0.19 -1.05 13.57
C PHE A 50 0.01 -2.11 14.66
N ARG A 51 -1.17 -2.73 14.69
CA ARG A 51 -1.40 -3.97 15.44
C ARG A 51 -1.17 -5.16 14.52
N ALA A 52 -0.62 -6.25 15.04
CA ALA A 52 -0.44 -7.48 14.27
C ALA A 52 -1.78 -7.92 13.62
N GLY A 53 -1.76 -8.17 12.31
CA GLY A 53 -2.96 -8.46 11.52
C GLY A 53 -3.63 -7.24 10.87
N GLY A 54 -3.09 -6.03 11.08
CA GLY A 54 -3.48 -4.85 10.31
C GLY A 54 -3.10 -4.97 8.83
N TYR A 55 -3.63 -4.07 8.02
CA TYR A 55 -3.24 -3.90 6.62
C TYR A 55 -3.28 -2.42 6.26
N VAL A 56 -2.59 -2.05 5.19
CA VAL A 56 -2.62 -0.70 4.62
C VAL A 56 -3.30 -0.75 3.26
N GLN A 57 -3.84 0.39 2.82
CA GLN A 57 -4.35 0.55 1.46
C GLN A 57 -3.33 1.34 0.65
N LEU A 58 -2.95 0.81 -0.51
CA LEU A 58 -2.09 1.51 -1.46
C LEU A 58 -2.97 2.10 -2.55
N GLU A 59 -2.84 3.40 -2.78
CA GLU A 59 -3.42 4.05 -3.95
C GLU A 59 -2.40 4.08 -5.08
N CYS A 60 -2.82 3.63 -6.27
CA CYS A 60 -1.98 3.67 -7.46
C CYS A 60 -2.60 4.64 -8.47
N PRO A 61 -1.93 5.76 -8.82
CA PRO A 61 -2.38 6.65 -9.90
C PRO A 61 -2.31 5.92 -11.25
N ALA A 62 -2.91 6.47 -12.30
CA ALA A 62 -2.77 5.88 -13.64
C ALA A 62 -1.29 5.85 -14.06
N TYR A 63 -0.82 4.68 -14.50
CA TYR A 63 0.56 4.42 -14.90
C TYR A 63 0.60 3.44 -16.08
N GLU A 64 1.71 3.45 -16.81
CA GLU A 64 2.03 2.47 -17.84
C GLU A 64 3.43 1.93 -17.53
N ILE A 65 3.56 0.62 -17.43
CA ILE A 65 4.82 -0.08 -17.18
C ILE A 65 4.78 -1.46 -17.82
N ASN A 66 5.92 -1.94 -18.33
CA ASN A 66 6.01 -3.29 -18.86
C ASN A 66 6.63 -4.23 -17.83
N PHE A 67 6.22 -5.50 -17.85
CA PHE A 67 6.83 -6.55 -17.02
C PHE A 67 8.31 -6.77 -17.35
N SER A 68 8.73 -6.41 -18.56
CA SER A 68 10.15 -6.42 -18.98
C SER A 68 11.01 -5.40 -18.26
N ASP A 69 10.38 -4.36 -17.69
CA ASP A 69 11.08 -3.26 -17.02
C ASP A 69 11.24 -3.53 -15.52
N PHE A 70 10.79 -4.70 -15.04
CA PHE A 70 10.89 -5.06 -13.63
C PHE A 70 12.30 -5.55 -13.32
N ASP A 71 12.89 -5.01 -12.26
CA ASP A 71 14.12 -5.56 -11.67
C ASP A 71 13.79 -6.88 -10.96
N ILE A 72 14.18 -7.99 -11.59
CA ILE A 72 14.06 -9.35 -11.05
C ILE A 72 15.46 -9.92 -10.85
N GLU A 73 15.78 -10.38 -9.65
CA GLU A 73 17.05 -11.02 -9.33
C GLU A 73 17.24 -12.33 -10.14
N ASP A 74 18.50 -12.64 -10.49
CA ASP A 74 18.84 -13.73 -11.42
C ASP A 74 18.28 -15.09 -10.99
N GLU A 75 18.19 -15.34 -9.68
CA GLU A 75 17.68 -16.60 -9.12
C GLU A 75 16.18 -16.84 -9.40
N TYR A 76 15.41 -15.78 -9.67
CA TYR A 76 13.96 -15.84 -9.91
C TYR A 76 13.57 -15.73 -11.38
N ARG A 77 14.49 -15.32 -12.26
CA ARG A 77 14.20 -15.09 -13.68
C ARG A 77 13.84 -16.36 -14.46
N GLY A 78 14.22 -17.54 -13.99
CA GLY A 78 13.95 -18.80 -14.69
C GLY A 78 12.46 -19.13 -14.81
N ASP A 79 11.68 -18.72 -13.80
CA ASP A 79 10.23 -18.97 -13.71
C ASP A 79 9.40 -17.71 -13.98
N TRP A 80 10.04 -16.56 -14.23
CA TRP A 80 9.41 -15.26 -14.47
C TRP A 80 8.90 -15.09 -15.90
#